data_AF-A0ABD1LP97-F1
#
_entry.id   AF-A0ABD1LP97-F1
#
_cell.length_a   1.000
_cell.length_b   1.000
_cell.length_c   1.000
_cell.angle_alpha   90.00
_cell.angle_beta   90.00
_cell.angle_gamma   90.00
#
_symmetry.space_group_name_H-M   'P 1'
#
loop_
_entity.id
_entity.type
_entity.pdbx_description
1 polymer ?
#
loop_
_entity_poly.entity_id
_entity_poly.type
_entity_poly.pdbx_seq_one_letter_code
_entity_poly.pdbx_strand_id
1 'polypeptide(L)'
;MSLYAKFDVRITTNNPNKKIGIFYEKGGRLSVWYTNTRLCEGSLPQFYQGHQNKTMLNVSLTGQVQSGSTLMTALQQQQQIGRVPLDLKVHAPVSIKLGRLKLRKVSVLGECIDVQKKLDKLEKRTQKALYQLMVEQEKQKQLAEGDDTNGTAE
;
A
#
# COMPACT_ATOMS: atom_id res chain seq x y z
N MET A 1 -3.07 11.54 -16.97
CA MET A 1 -2.54 10.18 -16.67
C MET A 1 -2.89 9.82 -15.23
N SER A 2 -3.44 8.63 -14.98
CA SER A 2 -3.81 8.16 -13.63
C SER A 2 -2.89 7.04 -13.15
N LEU A 3 -2.59 7.02 -11.86
CA LEU A 3 -1.83 5.94 -11.22
C LEU A 3 -2.81 4.94 -10.60
N TYR A 4 -2.70 3.67 -10.97
CA TYR A 4 -3.43 2.59 -10.29
C TYR A 4 -2.51 1.91 -9.27
N ALA A 5 -3.03 1.66 -8.08
CA ALA A 5 -2.31 1.01 -7.01
C ALA A 5 -3.09 -0.19 -6.48
N LYS A 6 -2.40 -1.32 -6.28
CA LYS A 6 -2.95 -2.52 -5.66
C LYS A 6 -1.96 -3.07 -4.62
N PHE A 7 -2.47 -3.40 -3.45
CA PHE A 7 -1.70 -4.03 -2.37
C PHE A 7 -2.49 -5.19 -1.79
N ASP A 8 -1.91 -6.38 -1.80
CA ASP A 8 -2.46 -7.54 -1.12
C ASP A 8 -1.79 -7.66 0.25
N VAL A 9 -2.54 -7.33 1.30
CA VAL A 9 -2.04 -7.25 2.67
C VAL A 9 -2.49 -8.47 3.46
N ARG A 10 -1.53 -9.14 4.09
CA ARG A 10 -1.77 -10.21 5.06
C ARG A 10 -1.61 -9.66 6.47
N ILE A 11 -2.70 -9.65 7.23
CA ILE A 11 -2.74 -9.14 8.60
C ILE A 11 -2.88 -10.33 9.54
N THR A 12 -1.98 -10.44 10.50
CA THR A 12 -2.12 -11.42 11.59
C THR A 12 -2.58 -10.70 12.84
N THR A 13 -3.79 -11.01 13.30
CA THR A 13 -4.31 -10.51 14.58
C THR A 13 -4.10 -11.58 15.64
N ASN A 14 -3.69 -11.17 16.84
CA ASN A 14 -3.47 -12.06 17.96
C ASN A 14 -4.29 -11.58 19.15
N ASN A 15 -5.22 -12.41 19.63
CA ASN A 15 -5.89 -12.19 20.90
C ASN A 15 -5.24 -13.06 21.99
N PRO A 16 -4.33 -12.53 22.82
CA PRO A 16 -3.70 -13.29 23.89
C PRO A 16 -4.63 -13.54 25.10
N ASN A 17 -5.80 -12.90 25.14
CA ASN A 17 -6.68 -12.90 26.31
C ASN A 17 -7.41 -14.24 26.48
N LYS A 18 -7.46 -14.75 27.72
CA LYS A 18 -8.15 -16.00 28.08
C LYS A 18 -9.65 -15.84 28.36
N LYS A 19 -10.11 -14.61 28.61
CA LYS A 19 -11.47 -14.31 29.08
C LYS A 19 -12.21 -13.29 28.20
N ILE A 20 -11.48 -12.68 27.24
CA ILE A 20 -11.97 -11.58 26.43
C ILE A 20 -11.98 -12.02 24.97
N GLY A 21 -13.14 -11.98 24.33
CA GLY A 21 -13.29 -12.06 22.89
C GLY A 21 -13.40 -10.67 22.27
N ILE A 22 -13.07 -10.57 20.99
CA ILE A 22 -13.09 -9.29 20.25
C ILE A 22 -13.95 -9.47 19.01
N PHE A 23 -15.03 -8.70 18.91
CA PHE A 23 -15.77 -8.56 17.66
C PHE A 23 -15.13 -7.43 16.85
N TYR A 24 -14.60 -7.74 15.67
CA TYR A 24 -14.26 -6.74 14.66
C TYR A 24 -15.53 -6.44 13.89
N GLU A 25 -15.99 -5.20 14.00
CA GLU A 25 -17.30 -4.76 13.53
C GLU A 25 -17.24 -4.16 12.11
N LYS A 26 -18.42 -3.93 11.55
CA LYS A 26 -18.57 -3.26 10.25
C LYS A 26 -17.97 -1.85 10.28
N GLY A 27 -17.41 -1.44 9.14
CA GLY A 27 -16.79 -0.14 8.93
C GLY A 27 -15.28 -0.10 9.18
N GLY A 28 -14.65 -1.26 9.37
CA GLY A 28 -13.20 -1.36 9.40
C GLY A 28 -12.57 -1.08 8.04
N ARG A 29 -11.48 -0.32 8.02
CA ARG A 29 -10.77 0.09 6.79
C ARG A 29 -9.26 0.00 6.97
N LEU A 30 -8.59 -0.26 5.87
CA LEU A 30 -7.15 -0.22 5.74
C LEU A 30 -6.79 0.66 4.54
N SER A 31 -5.80 1.53 4.69
CA SER A 31 -5.35 2.41 3.61
C SER A 31 -3.84 2.52 3.56
N VAL A 32 -3.31 2.64 2.34
CA VAL A 32 -1.88 2.87 2.08
C VAL A 32 -1.71 4.29 1.58
N TRP A 33 -0.76 4.98 2.17
CA TRP A 33 -0.42 6.35 1.85
C TRP A 33 1.03 6.45 1.42
N TYR A 34 1.29 7.38 0.52
CA TYR A 34 2.63 7.86 0.24
C TYR A 34 2.62 9.37 0.48
N THR A 35 3.36 9.82 1.48
CA THR A 35 3.29 11.20 1.98
C THR A 35 1.82 11.56 2.33
N ASN A 36 1.25 12.58 1.70
CA ASN A 36 -0.13 13.03 1.93
C ASN A 36 -1.12 12.46 0.90
N THR A 37 -0.70 11.52 0.05
CA THR A 37 -1.55 10.96 -1.00
C THR A 37 -1.95 9.54 -0.66
N ARG A 38 -3.25 9.29 -0.54
CA ARG A 38 -3.80 7.94 -0.37
C ARG A 38 -3.71 7.19 -1.70
N LEU A 39 -2.90 6.15 -1.74
CA LEU A 39 -2.70 5.32 -2.92
C LEU A 39 -3.86 4.35 -3.13
N CYS A 40 -4.29 3.68 -2.06
CA CYS A 40 -5.35 2.68 -2.10
C CYS A 40 -6.04 2.49 -0.74
N GLU A 41 -7.22 1.89 -0.78
CA GLU A 41 -8.01 1.55 0.40
C GLU A 41 -8.71 0.20 0.20
N GLY A 42 -9.08 -0.45 1.31
CA GLY A 42 -9.91 -1.64 1.32
C GLY A 42 -10.59 -1.85 2.66
N SER A 43 -11.59 -2.72 2.67
CA SER A 43 -12.41 -2.98 3.86
C SER A 43 -11.82 -4.11 4.70
N LEU A 44 -11.80 -3.93 6.01
CA LEU A 44 -11.49 -5.03 6.94
C LEU A 44 -12.74 -5.91 7.13
N PRO A 45 -12.60 -7.24 7.06
CA PRO A 45 -13.73 -8.14 7.23
C PRO A 45 -14.28 -8.08 8.67
N GLN A 46 -15.58 -8.32 8.81
CA GLN A 46 -16.23 -8.51 10.11
C GLN A 46 -15.96 -9.93 10.60
N PHE A 47 -15.46 -10.09 11.83
CA PHE A 47 -15.27 -11.42 12.42
C PHE A 47 -15.22 -11.35 13.95
N TYR A 48 -15.43 -12.50 14.58
CA TYR A 48 -15.21 -12.66 16.01
C TYR A 48 -13.90 -13.39 16.26
N GLN A 49 -13.02 -12.77 17.03
CA GLN A 49 -11.79 -13.38 17.51
C GLN A 49 -12.00 -13.87 18.94
N GLY A 50 -12.06 -15.20 19.09
CA GLY A 50 -12.17 -15.87 20.38
C GLY A 50 -10.92 -15.73 21.25
N HIS A 51 -10.92 -16.41 22.39
CA HIS A 51 -9.81 -16.38 23.36
C HIS A 51 -8.56 -17.06 22.80
N GLN A 52 -7.38 -16.55 23.16
CA GLN A 52 -6.08 -17.14 22.79
C GLN A 52 -5.97 -17.53 21.31
N ASN A 53 -6.56 -16.73 20.43
CA ASN A 53 -6.70 -17.05 19.03
C ASN A 53 -5.84 -16.12 18.16
N LYS A 54 -5.11 -16.71 17.22
CA LYS A 54 -4.48 -15.99 16.11
C LYS A 54 -5.33 -16.16 14.87
N THR A 55 -5.72 -15.05 14.25
CA THR A 55 -6.46 -15.03 12.99
C THR A 55 -5.60 -14.37 11.93
N MET A 56 -5.59 -14.95 10.72
CA MET A 56 -4.94 -14.37 9.57
C MET A 56 -5.99 -13.85 8.59
N LEU A 57 -5.86 -12.60 8.19
CA LEU A 57 -6.76 -11.91 7.26
C LEU A 57 -5.99 -11.55 6.01
N ASN A 58 -6.56 -11.84 4.85
CA ASN A 58 -6.06 -11.34 3.57
C ASN A 58 -6.99 -10.24 3.09
N VAL A 59 -6.44 -9.06 2.83
CA VAL A 59 -7.18 -7.87 2.44
C VAL A 59 -6.55 -7.31 1.18
N SER A 60 -7.33 -7.20 0.10
CA SER A 60 -6.88 -6.53 -1.12
C SER A 60 -7.27 -5.06 -1.06
N LEU A 61 -6.28 -4.19 -1.25
CA LEU A 61 -6.44 -2.75 -1.30
C LEU A 61 -6.26 -2.30 -2.74
N THR A 62 -7.17 -1.45 -3.21
CA THR A 62 -7.09 -0.91 -4.58
C THR A 62 -7.38 0.59 -4.57
N GLY A 63 -6.84 1.31 -5.54
CA GLY A 63 -7.08 2.73 -5.67
C GLY A 63 -6.55 3.30 -6.97
N GLN A 64 -7.11 4.45 -7.35
CA GLN A 64 -6.70 5.21 -8.51
C GLN A 64 -6.47 6.66 -8.09
N VAL A 65 -5.28 7.17 -8.37
CA VAL A 65 -4.88 8.54 -8.06
C VAL A 65 -4.87 9.36 -9.35
N GLN A 66 -5.60 10.48 -9.35
CA GLN A 66 -5.59 11.46 -10.44
C GLN A 66 -4.31 12.32 -10.39
N SER A 67 -3.82 12.77 -11.55
CA SER A 67 -2.52 13.47 -11.66
C SER A 67 -1.32 12.64 -11.19
N GLY A 68 -1.26 11.38 -11.66
CA GLY A 68 -0.28 10.40 -11.21
C GLY A 68 1.15 10.57 -11.75
N SER A 69 1.44 11.52 -12.64
CA SER A 69 2.77 11.61 -13.28
C SER A 69 3.88 11.96 -12.28
N THR A 70 3.74 13.05 -11.52
CA THR A 70 4.72 13.46 -10.49
C THR A 70 4.87 12.40 -9.40
N LEU A 71 3.75 11.82 -8.98
CA LEU A 71 3.73 10.77 -7.96
C LEU A 71 4.40 9.48 -8.46
N MET A 72 4.16 9.11 -9.72
CA MET A 72 4.81 7.96 -10.36
C MET A 72 6.32 8.18 -10.43
N THR A 73 6.78 9.35 -10.88
CA THR A 73 8.21 9.68 -10.92
C THR A 73 8.84 9.60 -9.53
N ALA A 74 8.19 10.16 -8.50
CA ALA A 74 8.68 10.12 -7.13
C ALA A 74 8.77 8.68 -6.59
N LEU A 75 7.72 7.86 -6.81
CA LEU A 75 7.71 6.45 -6.42
C LEU A 75 8.80 5.65 -7.15
N GLN A 76 9.00 5.89 -8.45
CA GLN A 76 10.04 5.25 -9.25
C GLN A 76 11.44 5.59 -8.75
N GLN A 77 11.73 6.86 -8.45
CA GLN A 77 13.01 7.29 -7.90
C GLN A 77 13.28 6.63 -6.54
N GLN A 78 12.27 6.59 -5.68
CA GLN A 78 12.38 6.05 -4.32
C GLN A 78 12.56 4.52 -4.36
N GLN A 79 11.94 3.86 -5.34
CA GLN A 79 12.18 2.45 -5.63
C GLN A 79 13.65 2.17 -6.03
N GLN A 80 14.34 3.08 -6.73
CA GLN A 80 15.76 2.87 -7.10
C GLN A 80 16.69 2.80 -5.90
N ILE A 81 16.42 3.60 -4.87
CA ILE A 81 17.20 3.56 -3.62
C ILE A 81 16.75 2.41 -2.71
N GLY A 82 15.78 1.61 -3.15
CA GLY A 82 15.25 0.45 -2.45
C GLY A 82 14.49 0.82 -1.18
N ARG A 83 13.93 2.03 -1.11
CA ARG A 83 13.11 2.50 0.02
C ARG A 83 11.88 3.14 -0.56
N VAL A 84 10.69 2.64 -0.27
CA VAL A 84 9.43 3.31 -0.60
C VAL A 84 8.71 3.56 0.72
N PRO A 85 8.74 4.79 1.28
CA PRO A 85 8.14 5.08 2.57
C PRO A 85 6.63 5.10 2.39
N LEU A 86 6.00 3.97 2.71
CA LEU A 86 4.56 3.82 2.68
C LEU A 86 4.03 3.83 4.11
N ASP A 87 2.95 4.56 4.33
CA ASP A 87 2.25 4.53 5.60
C ASP A 87 1.01 3.65 5.49
N LEU A 88 0.91 2.66 6.38
CA LEU A 88 -0.26 1.79 6.48
C LEU A 88 -1.13 2.27 7.64
N LYS A 89 -2.34 2.73 7.32
CA LYS A 89 -3.31 3.22 8.32
C LYS A 89 -4.48 2.27 8.46
N VAL A 90 -4.73 1.85 9.69
CA VAL A 90 -5.76 0.89 10.10
C VAL A 90 -6.82 1.64 10.92
N HIS A 91 -8.08 1.53 10.51
CA HIS A 91 -9.24 1.90 11.33
C HIS A 91 -10.06 0.63 11.59
N ALA A 92 -10.06 0.15 12.83
CA ALA A 92 -10.74 -1.09 13.23
C ALA A 92 -11.77 -0.80 14.34
N PRO A 93 -13.06 -0.68 13.99
CA PRO A 93 -14.11 -0.63 14.97
C PRO A 93 -14.28 -2.02 15.61
N VAL A 94 -14.21 -2.09 16.93
CA VAL A 94 -14.30 -3.35 17.68
C VAL A 94 -15.29 -3.25 18.85
N SER A 95 -15.89 -4.38 19.23
CA SER A 95 -16.65 -4.52 20.48
C SER A 95 -16.05 -5.64 21.33
N ILE A 96 -15.91 -5.40 22.62
CA ILE A 96 -15.31 -6.37 23.55
C ILE A 96 -16.39 -7.32 24.09
N LYS A 97 -16.10 -8.62 24.12
CA LYS A 97 -16.95 -9.65 24.74
C LYS A 97 -16.29 -10.16 26.00
N LEU A 98 -16.94 -10.00 27.16
CA LEU A 98 -16.48 -10.52 28.44
C LEU A 98 -17.50 -11.53 28.96
N GLY A 99 -17.16 -12.82 28.90
CA GLY A 99 -18.12 -13.91 29.19
C GLY A 99 -19.32 -13.86 28.24
N ARG A 100 -20.52 -13.64 28.79
CA ARG A 100 -21.77 -13.50 28.01
C ARG A 100 -22.12 -12.04 27.68
N LEU A 101 -21.42 -11.08 28.27
CA LEU A 101 -21.69 -9.65 28.09
C LEU A 101 -20.92 -9.11 26.87
N LYS A 102 -21.64 -8.44 25.95
CA LYS A 102 -21.04 -7.66 24.86
C LYS A 102 -20.99 -6.19 25.29
N LEU A 103 -19.80 -5.64 25.37
CA LEU A 103 -19.54 -4.25 25.74
C LEU A 103 -19.69 -3.31 24.54
N ARG A 104 -19.59 -2.00 24.81
CA ARG A 104 -19.72 -0.94 23.80
C ARG A 104 -18.66 -1.06 22.70
N LYS A 105 -19.04 -0.61 21.50
CA LYS A 105 -18.15 -0.44 20.35
C LYS A 105 -17.15 0.70 20.60
N VAL A 106 -15.87 0.44 20.31
CA VAL A 106 -14.76 1.39 20.33
C VAL A 106 -14.02 1.33 18.99
N SER A 107 -13.42 2.43 18.55
CA SER A 107 -12.60 2.45 17.34
C SER A 107 -11.12 2.39 17.70
N VAL A 108 -10.42 1.39 17.17
CA VAL A 108 -8.96 1.29 17.25
C VAL A 108 -8.36 1.90 16.00
N LEU A 109 -7.44 2.84 16.19
CA LEU A 109 -6.65 3.44 15.14
C LEU A 109 -5.22 2.89 15.25
N GLY A 110 -4.65 2.48 14.14
CA GLY A 110 -3.26 2.03 14.06
C GLY A 110 -2.58 2.64 12.86
N GLU A 111 -1.33 3.04 13.03
CA GLU A 111 -0.51 3.55 11.94
C GLU A 111 0.85 2.83 11.97
N CYS A 112 1.28 2.32 10.83
CA CYS A 112 2.64 1.85 10.61
C CYS A 112 3.29 2.77 9.59
N ILE A 113 4.23 3.58 10.05
CA ILE A 113 4.93 4.57 9.24
C ILE A 113 6.19 3.97 8.61
N ASP A 114 6.55 4.47 7.43
CA ASP A 114 7.77 4.08 6.70
C ASP A 114 7.93 2.56 6.50
N VAL A 115 6.89 1.93 5.95
CA VAL A 115 6.91 0.51 5.58
C VAL A 115 7.84 0.33 4.38
N GLN A 116 9.09 -0.05 4.66
CA GLN A 116 10.10 -0.25 3.63
C GLN A 116 10.03 -1.66 3.05
N LYS A 117 10.10 -1.76 1.71
CA LYS A 117 10.39 -3.02 1.05
C LYS A 117 11.82 -3.42 1.37
N LYS A 118 12.00 -4.55 2.06
CA LYS A 118 13.32 -5.17 2.20
C LYS A 118 13.70 -5.82 0.87
N LEU A 119 14.55 -5.13 0.11
CA LEU A 119 15.06 -5.61 -1.17
C LEU A 119 16.46 -6.19 -0.97
N ASP A 120 16.73 -7.35 -1.56
CA ASP A 120 18.06 -7.96 -1.52
C ASP A 120 19.07 -7.19 -2.41
N LYS A 121 20.37 -7.52 -2.29
CA LYS A 121 21.42 -6.80 -3.05
C LYS A 121 21.27 -6.97 -4.56
N LEU A 122 20.82 -8.14 -5.02
CA LEU A 122 20.69 -8.44 -6.44
C LEU A 122 19.48 -7.71 -7.01
N GLU A 123 18.32 -7.82 -6.36
CA GLU A 123 17.10 -7.12 -6.71
C GLU A 123 17.31 -5.59 -6.77
N LYS A 124 18.07 -5.01 -5.84
CA LYS A 124 18.46 -3.58 -5.89
C LYS A 124 19.24 -3.24 -7.14
N ARG A 125 20.24 -4.06 -7.51
CA ARG A 125 21.05 -3.86 -8.72
C ARG A 125 20.21 -4.02 -9.98
N THR A 126 19.37 -5.05 -10.04
CA THR A 126 18.49 -5.32 -11.17
C THR A 126 17.48 -4.19 -11.37
N GLN A 127 16.83 -3.70 -10.32
CA GLN A 127 15.92 -2.56 -10.42
C GLN A 127 16.63 -1.28 -10.89
N LYS A 128 17.84 -1.01 -10.37
CA LYS A 128 18.64 0.13 -10.80
C LYS A 128 19.00 0.03 -12.29
N ALA A 129 19.44 -1.13 -12.74
CA ALA A 129 19.81 -1.36 -14.14
C ALA A 129 18.60 -1.22 -15.09
N LEU A 130 17.46 -1.86 -14.75
CA LEU A 130 16.22 -1.75 -15.53
C LEU A 130 15.77 -0.30 -15.68
N TYR A 131 15.88 0.51 -14.63
CA TYR A 131 15.55 1.94 -14.72
C TYR A 131 16.48 2.72 -15.65
N GLN A 132 17.80 2.51 -15.56
CA GLN A 132 18.75 3.18 -16.46
C GLN A 132 18.42 2.86 -17.93
N LEU A 133 18.13 1.59 -18.22
CA LEU A 133 17.69 1.16 -19.54
C LEU A 133 16.39 1.86 -19.98
N MET A 134 15.39 2.00 -19.08
CA MET A 134 14.16 2.72 -19.39
C MET A 134 14.41 4.20 -19.72
N VAL A 135 15.25 4.89 -18.94
CA VAL A 135 15.59 6.30 -19.20
C VAL A 135 16.34 6.46 -20.52
N GLU A 136 17.23 5.52 -20.84
CA GLU A 136 17.99 5.54 -22.08
C GLU A 136 17.09 5.32 -23.29
N GLN A 137 16.14 4.37 -23.21
CA GLN A 137 15.09 4.17 -24.22
C GLN A 137 14.24 5.42 -24.43
N GLU A 138 13.86 6.12 -23.35
CA GLU A 138 13.05 7.33 -23.43
C GLU A 138 13.80 8.49 -24.11
N LYS A 139 15.10 8.63 -23.85
CA LYS A 139 15.97 9.57 -24.57
C LYS A 139 16.06 9.25 -26.06
N GLN A 140 16.29 7.97 -26.40
CA GLN A 140 16.36 7.53 -27.80
C GLN A 140 15.04 7.76 -28.54
N LYS A 141 13.91 7.56 -27.86
CA LYS A 141 12.58 7.84 -28.44
C LYS A 141 12.37 9.33 -28.73
N GLN A 142 12.79 10.22 -27.82
CA GLN A 142 12.72 11.67 -28.05
C GLN A 142 13.63 12.14 -29.19
N LEU A 143 14.81 11.51 -29.35
CA LEU A 143 15.72 11.77 -30.47
C LEU A 143 15.12 11.32 -31.82
N ALA A 144 14.43 10.18 -31.84
CA ALA A 144 13.77 9.67 -33.04
C ALA A 144 12.55 10.50 -33.45
N GLU A 145 11.75 10.98 -32.48
CA GLU A 145 10.58 11.84 -32.76
C GLU A 145 10.96 13.28 -33.17
N GLY A 146 12.17 13.73 -32.82
CA GLY A 146 12.68 15.05 -33.21
C GLY A 146 13.24 15.14 -34.63
N ASP A 147 13.50 14.01 -35.30
CA ASP A 147 14.11 13.96 -36.64
C ASP A 147 13.06 14.03 -37.78
N ASP A 148 11.83 13.59 -37.52
CA ASP A 148 10.72 13.59 -38.51
C ASP A 148 10.13 14.99 -38.79
N THR A 149 10.49 16.03 -38.02
CA THR A 149 9.92 17.40 -38.17
C THR A 149 10.81 18.40 -38.90
N ASN A 150 12.03 18.03 -39.30
CA ASN A 150 12.95 18.91 -40.04
C ASN A 150 13.09 18.56 -41.54
N GLY A 151 12.29 17.63 -42.04
CA GLY A 151 12.34 17.14 -43.42
C GLY A 151 11.31 17.73 -44.38
N THR A 152 10.87 18.99 -44.25
CA THR A 152 10.17 19.69 -45.34
C THR A 152 10.25 21.22 -45.19
N ALA A 153 11.25 21.83 -45.81
CA ALA A 153 11.18 23.21 -46.28
C ALA A 153 12.17 23.36 -47.45
N GLU A 154 11.62 23.75 -48.60
CA GLU A 154 12.27 24.02 -49.90
C GLU A 154 13.37 25.09 -49.84
#